data_AF-A0A418ZZW1-F1
#
_entry.id   AF-A0A418ZZW1-F1
#
_cell.length_a   1.000
_cell.length_b   1.000
_cell.length_c   1.000
_cell.angle_alpha   90.00
_cell.angle_beta   90.00
_cell.angle_gamma   90.00
#
_symmetry.space_group_name_H-M   'P 1'
#
loop_
_entity.id
_entity.type
_entity.pdbx_description
1 polymer ?
#
loop_
_entity_poly.entity_id
_entity_poly.type
_entity_poly.pdbx_seq_one_letter_code
_entity_poly.pdbx_strand_id
1 'polypeptide(L)'
;MEPHMFDNERFISRATAALAALECGPKPEDLAQAPLAELWIALVKDGTDLPVLWGYVTGHPLLGDRFIRTSPLIGLSREAGWARTFSRWYRLGEPFPIWKAQLATRLEDPIKEIGLLRWGSTGYGAIVDTAFLEAKMANVIALLKNPDAAGS
;
A
#
# COMPACT_ATOMS: atom_id res chain seq x y z
N MET A 1 24.32 -3.20 -1.04
CA MET A 1 24.01 -4.47 -0.36
C MET A 1 22.51 -4.45 -0.13
N GLU A 2 21.73 -4.89 -1.12
CA GLU A 2 20.28 -5.03 -0.97
C GLU A 2 20.07 -6.09 0.13
N PRO A 3 19.39 -5.78 1.24
CA PRO A 3 19.08 -6.79 2.24
C PRO A 3 18.23 -7.86 1.55
N HIS A 4 18.51 -9.14 1.82
CA HIS A 4 17.71 -10.29 1.36
C HIS A 4 16.22 -9.96 1.47
N MET A 5 15.59 -9.55 0.36
CA MET A 5 14.18 -9.16 0.29
C MET A 5 13.27 -10.34 0.68
N PHE A 6 13.85 -11.53 0.73
CA PHE A 6 13.24 -12.77 1.15
C PHE A 6 14.08 -13.41 2.25
N ASP A 7 13.75 -13.12 3.51
CA ASP A 7 13.88 -14.13 4.55
C ASP A 7 12.81 -15.19 4.22
N ASN A 8 13.22 -16.13 3.36
CA ASN A 8 12.40 -16.68 2.27
C ASN A 8 11.09 -17.32 2.74
N GLU A 9 11.13 -18.10 3.82
CA GLU A 9 9.96 -18.86 4.28
C GLU A 9 8.91 -17.99 4.99
N ARG A 10 9.32 -17.08 5.89
CA ARG A 10 8.37 -16.24 6.64
C ARG A 10 7.68 -15.23 5.74
N PHE A 11 8.41 -14.70 4.77
CA PHE A 11 7.84 -13.78 3.80
C PHE A 11 6.82 -14.49 2.90
N ILE A 12 7.20 -15.63 2.30
CA ILE A 12 6.30 -16.42 1.44
C ILE A 12 5.07 -16.85 2.24
N SER A 13 5.23 -17.39 3.45
CA SER A 13 4.11 -17.81 4.31
C SER A 13 3.11 -16.67 4.56
N ARG A 14 3.59 -15.46 4.89
CA ARG A 14 2.73 -14.29 5.09
C ARG A 14 2.04 -13.85 3.80
N ALA A 15 2.76 -13.88 2.68
CA ALA A 15 2.20 -13.49 1.40
C ALA A 15 1.13 -14.49 0.92
N THR A 16 1.35 -15.80 1.08
CA THR A 16 0.37 -16.85 0.80
C THR A 16 -0.87 -16.71 1.69
N ALA A 17 -0.70 -16.51 2.99
CA ALA A 17 -1.82 -16.29 3.91
C ALA A 17 -2.60 -15.01 3.56
N ALA A 18 -1.90 -13.95 3.15
CA ALA A 18 -2.52 -12.70 2.71
C ALA A 18 -3.31 -12.87 1.43
N LEU A 19 -2.85 -13.69 0.48
CA LEU A 19 -3.56 -14.02 -0.74
C LEU A 19 -4.83 -14.83 -0.45
N ALA A 20 -4.75 -15.86 0.39
CA ALA A 20 -5.92 -16.63 0.79
C ALA A 20 -6.98 -15.75 1.49
N ALA A 21 -6.54 -14.84 2.37
CA ALA A 21 -7.44 -13.87 3.00
C ALA A 21 -8.06 -12.89 1.99
N LEU A 22 -7.30 -12.47 0.98
CA LEU A 22 -7.81 -11.60 -0.08
C LEU A 22 -8.90 -12.30 -0.90
N GLU A 23 -8.71 -13.57 -1.23
CA GLU A 23 -9.70 -14.36 -2.00
C GLU A 23 -11.02 -14.54 -1.24
N CYS A 24 -10.99 -14.59 0.09
CA CYS A 24 -12.21 -14.59 0.92
C CYS A 24 -12.81 -13.19 1.15
N GLY A 25 -12.03 -12.13 0.97
CA GLY A 25 -12.37 -10.77 1.41
C GLY A 25 -12.27 -10.58 2.93
N PRO A 26 -12.27 -9.32 3.40
CA PRO A 26 -12.18 -9.03 4.82
C PRO A 26 -13.48 -9.39 5.55
N LYS A 27 -13.39 -10.01 6.72
CA LYS A 27 -14.51 -10.16 7.64
C LYS A 27 -14.75 -8.83 8.37
N PRO A 28 -15.96 -8.57 8.90
CA PRO A 28 -16.24 -7.36 9.68
C PRO A 28 -15.26 -7.16 10.85
N GLU A 29 -14.88 -8.24 11.53
CA GLU A 29 -13.91 -8.23 12.64
C GLU A 29 -12.50 -7.85 12.19
N ASP A 30 -12.09 -8.27 10.99
CA ASP A 30 -10.78 -7.92 10.42
C ASP A 30 -10.65 -6.40 10.26
N LEU A 31 -11.73 -5.75 9.80
CA LEU A 31 -11.74 -4.29 9.58
C LEU A 31 -11.93 -3.52 10.89
N ALA A 32 -12.69 -4.04 11.83
CA ALA A 32 -12.90 -3.41 13.13
C ALA A 32 -11.58 -3.19 13.89
N GLN A 33 -10.63 -4.13 13.75
CA GLN A 33 -9.30 -4.05 14.36
C GLN A 33 -8.22 -3.49 13.41
N ALA A 34 -8.57 -3.20 12.16
CA ALA A 34 -7.60 -2.73 11.18
C ALA A 34 -7.21 -1.25 11.45
N PRO A 35 -5.91 -0.91 11.31
CA PRO A 35 -5.46 0.47 11.31
C PRO A 35 -6.16 1.29 10.22
N LEU A 36 -6.41 2.56 10.50
CA LEU A 36 -6.97 3.50 9.52
C LEU A 36 -5.81 4.13 8.75
N ALA A 37 -5.83 4.04 7.43
CA ALA A 37 -4.94 4.77 6.55
C ALA A 37 -5.68 6.00 5.98
N GLU A 38 -5.21 7.18 6.33
CA GLU A 38 -5.69 8.47 5.83
C GLU A 38 -4.61 9.15 5.00
N LEU A 39 -5.01 10.11 4.18
CA LEU A 39 -4.10 10.90 3.35
C LEU A 39 -3.21 9.99 2.50
N TRP A 40 -3.80 8.90 2.00
CA TRP A 40 -3.05 7.81 1.42
C TRP A 40 -2.92 7.93 -0.10
N ILE A 41 -1.82 7.43 -0.65
CA ILE A 41 -1.56 7.30 -2.08
C ILE A 41 -0.85 5.97 -2.35
N ALA A 42 -1.15 5.35 -3.49
CA ALA A 42 -0.38 4.21 -3.96
C ALA A 42 0.92 4.67 -4.58
N LEU A 43 2.02 4.00 -4.25
CA LEU A 43 3.34 4.22 -4.81
C LEU A 43 3.90 2.92 -5.35
N VAL A 44 4.80 2.98 -6.32
CA VAL A 44 5.63 1.84 -6.76
C VAL A 44 7.09 2.24 -6.73
N LYS A 45 7.96 1.37 -6.19
CA LYS A 45 9.41 1.62 -6.19
C LYS A 45 9.93 1.43 -7.62
N ASP A 46 10.73 2.37 -8.09
CA ASP A 46 11.35 2.32 -9.42
C ASP A 46 12.14 1.01 -9.57
N GLY A 47 11.99 0.35 -10.72
CA GLY A 47 12.61 -0.95 -10.99
C GLY A 47 11.97 -2.15 -10.30
N THR A 48 10.81 -1.98 -9.64
CA THR A 48 10.03 -3.08 -9.06
C THR A 48 8.57 -3.02 -9.47
N ASP A 49 7.87 -4.14 -9.35
CA ASP A 49 6.42 -4.24 -9.57
C ASP A 49 5.60 -4.33 -8.27
N LEU A 50 6.20 -3.91 -7.14
CA LEU A 50 5.57 -4.02 -5.83
C LEU A 50 4.91 -2.68 -5.44
N PRO A 51 3.58 -2.52 -5.64
CA PRO A 51 2.89 -1.34 -5.15
C PRO A 51 2.85 -1.35 -3.62
N VAL A 52 2.90 -0.17 -3.01
CA VAL A 52 2.72 0.04 -1.57
C VAL A 52 1.73 1.17 -1.36
N LEU A 53 1.11 1.22 -0.17
CA LEU A 53 0.45 2.44 0.28
C LEU A 53 1.41 3.28 1.08
N TRP A 54 1.31 4.59 0.87
CA TRP A 54 1.89 5.57 1.76
C TRP A 54 0.82 6.52 2.23
N GLY A 55 0.82 6.85 3.52
CA GLY A 55 -0.21 7.69 4.15
C GLY A 55 -0.02 7.74 5.66
N TYR A 56 -0.84 8.54 6.33
CA TYR A 56 -0.88 8.60 7.78
C TYR A 56 -1.71 7.42 8.30
N VAL A 57 -1.12 6.61 9.17
CA VAL A 57 -1.80 5.45 9.74
C VAL A 57 -2.05 5.68 11.22
N THR A 58 -3.31 5.54 11.63
CA THR A 58 -3.76 5.61 13.02
C THR A 58 -4.08 4.21 13.54
N GLY A 59 -3.66 3.90 14.77
CA GLY A 59 -3.84 2.60 15.41
C GLY A 59 -2.90 1.52 14.89
N HIS A 60 -1.71 1.88 14.38
CA HIS A 60 -0.76 0.87 13.91
C HIS A 60 -0.15 0.10 15.11
N PRO A 61 -0.37 -1.23 15.24
CA PRO A 61 -0.06 -2.00 16.46
C PRO A 61 1.42 -2.04 16.84
N LEU A 62 2.33 -1.75 15.89
CA LEU A 62 3.78 -1.79 16.12
C LEU A 62 4.47 -0.42 16.03
N LEU A 63 3.85 0.56 15.38
CA LEU A 63 4.52 1.82 15.00
C LEU A 63 3.84 3.06 15.61
N GLY A 64 2.67 2.87 16.22
CA GLY A 64 1.81 3.97 16.64
C GLY A 64 1.34 4.82 15.46
N ASP A 65 0.87 6.02 15.76
CA ASP A 65 0.26 6.89 14.77
C ASP A 65 1.33 7.69 14.02
N ARG A 66 1.46 7.47 12.71
CA ARG A 66 2.48 8.13 11.88
C ARG A 66 2.27 7.90 10.38
N PHE A 67 2.98 8.69 9.57
CA PHE A 67 3.18 8.37 8.16
C PHE A 67 4.06 7.12 8.00
N ILE A 68 3.60 6.17 7.20
CA ILE A 68 4.36 4.95 6.85
C ILE A 68 4.30 4.67 5.35
N ARG A 69 5.23 3.84 4.88
CA ARG A 69 5.01 3.01 3.70
C ARG A 69 4.64 1.61 4.18
N THR A 70 3.60 1.02 3.62
CA THR A 70 3.18 -0.33 3.97
C THR A 70 4.10 -1.39 3.35
N SER A 71 3.95 -2.64 3.77
CA SER A 71 4.37 -3.79 2.96
C SER A 71 3.61 -3.81 1.61
N PRO A 72 4.04 -4.63 0.62
CA PRO A 72 3.38 -4.69 -0.68
C PRO A 72 1.86 -4.85 -0.58
N LEU A 73 1.18 -4.07 -1.41
CA LEU A 73 -0.27 -4.02 -1.59
C LEU A 73 -0.67 -5.13 -2.57
N ILE A 74 -1.71 -5.89 -2.22
CA ILE A 74 -2.25 -6.97 -3.06
C ILE A 74 -3.74 -6.82 -3.35
N GLY A 75 -4.44 -5.96 -2.61
CA GLY A 75 -5.84 -5.68 -2.88
C GLY A 75 -6.23 -4.34 -2.32
N LEU A 76 -7.17 -3.68 -2.98
CA LEU A 76 -7.69 -2.39 -2.57
C LEU A 76 -9.10 -2.22 -3.13
N SER A 77 -10.04 -1.83 -2.27
CA SER A 77 -11.37 -1.39 -2.68
C SER A 77 -11.65 -0.04 -2.04
N ARG A 78 -11.70 1.01 -2.86
CA ARG A 78 -12.03 2.37 -2.39
C ARG A 78 -13.47 2.47 -1.95
N GLU A 79 -14.37 1.84 -2.70
CA GLU A 79 -15.80 1.82 -2.42
C GLU A 79 -16.11 1.08 -1.11
N ALA A 80 -15.51 -0.08 -0.89
CA ALA A 80 -15.68 -0.84 0.35
C ALA A 80 -14.75 -0.37 1.50
N GLY A 81 -13.92 0.64 1.26
CA GLY A 81 -13.11 1.30 2.30
C GLY A 81 -12.00 0.44 2.89
N TRP A 82 -11.36 -0.45 2.12
CA TRP A 82 -10.30 -1.31 2.65
C TRP A 82 -9.10 -1.49 1.69
N ALA A 83 -7.96 -1.83 2.28
CA ALA A 83 -6.77 -2.30 1.57
C ALA A 83 -6.19 -3.56 2.22
N ARG A 84 -5.65 -4.47 1.41
CA ARG A 84 -4.92 -5.67 1.84
C ARG A 84 -3.45 -5.56 1.44
N THR A 85 -2.59 -5.70 2.43
CA THR A 85 -1.14 -5.85 2.23
C THR A 85 -0.69 -7.23 2.67
N PHE A 86 0.58 -7.58 2.42
CA PHE A 86 1.15 -8.84 2.97
C PHE A 86 1.03 -8.94 4.48
N SER A 87 1.03 -7.81 5.19
CA SER A 87 1.04 -7.81 6.64
C SER A 87 -0.34 -7.74 7.27
N ARG A 88 -1.26 -6.99 6.68
CA ARG A 88 -2.53 -6.64 7.35
C ARG A 88 -3.56 -6.05 6.40
N TRP A 89 -4.79 -6.02 6.90
CA TRP A 89 -5.87 -5.16 6.41
C TRP A 89 -5.69 -3.74 6.94
N TYR A 90 -6.15 -2.78 6.14
CA TYR A 90 -6.31 -1.37 6.52
C TYR A 90 -7.74 -0.95 6.20
N ARG A 91 -8.31 -0.11 7.05
CA ARG A 91 -9.44 0.74 6.65
C ARG A 91 -8.92 1.94 5.88
N LEU A 92 -9.61 2.35 4.84
CA LEU A 92 -9.25 3.51 4.03
C LEU A 92 -10.11 4.71 4.42
N GLY A 93 -9.44 5.79 4.80
CA GLY A 93 -10.04 7.12 4.88
C GLY A 93 -9.81 7.90 3.57
N GLU A 94 -9.77 9.22 3.69
CA GLU A 94 -9.63 10.11 2.54
C GLU A 94 -8.26 9.93 1.84
N PRO A 95 -8.22 9.73 0.51
CA PRO A 95 -6.96 9.61 -0.22
C PRO A 95 -6.30 10.97 -0.46
N PHE A 96 -4.96 10.96 -0.51
CA PHE A 96 -4.12 12.15 -0.67
C PHE A 96 -4.48 13.01 -1.89
N PRO A 97 -4.80 12.48 -3.09
CA PRO A 97 -5.13 13.33 -4.24
C PRO A 97 -6.41 14.15 -4.04
N ILE A 98 -7.43 13.59 -3.37
CA ILE A 98 -8.66 14.35 -3.07
C ILE A 98 -8.36 15.42 -2.04
N TRP A 99 -7.62 15.07 -0.99
CA TRP A 99 -7.20 16.03 0.03
C TRP A 99 -6.32 17.15 -0.53
N LYS A 100 -5.38 16.83 -1.44
CA LYS A 100 -4.56 17.82 -2.15
C LYS A 100 -5.42 18.75 -2.99
N ALA A 101 -6.42 18.23 -3.71
CA ALA A 101 -7.33 19.08 -4.47
C ALA A 101 -8.10 20.05 -3.56
N GLN A 102 -8.51 19.59 -2.38
CA GLN A 102 -9.17 20.44 -1.38
C GLN A 102 -8.22 21.51 -0.80
N LEU A 103 -6.96 21.16 -0.51
CA LEU A 103 -5.99 22.09 0.08
C LEU A 103 -5.35 23.04 -0.93
N ALA A 104 -5.16 22.65 -2.19
CA ALA A 104 -4.64 23.53 -3.24
C ALA A 104 -5.55 24.74 -3.49
N THR A 105 -6.83 24.65 -3.10
CA THR A 105 -7.74 25.81 -3.10
C THR A 105 -7.56 26.77 -1.92
N ARG A 106 -6.74 26.39 -0.92
CA ARG A 106 -6.60 27.09 0.37
C ARG A 106 -5.15 27.39 0.79
N LEU A 107 -4.16 26.70 0.21
CA LEU A 107 -2.74 26.80 0.53
C LEU A 107 -1.92 27.01 -0.74
N GLU A 108 -0.87 27.84 -0.66
CA GLU A 108 0.04 28.14 -1.79
C GLU A 108 0.88 26.93 -2.21
N ASP A 109 1.37 26.11 -1.26
CA ASP A 109 2.10 24.85 -1.51
C ASP A 109 1.77 23.78 -0.45
N PRO A 110 0.69 23.00 -0.64
CA PRO A 110 0.25 22.00 0.33
C PRO A 110 1.31 20.92 0.60
N ILE A 111 2.08 20.55 -0.43
CA ILE A 111 3.02 19.42 -0.38
C ILE A 111 4.20 19.74 0.54
N LYS A 112 4.66 21.00 0.52
CA LYS A 112 5.76 21.47 1.37
C LYS A 112 5.35 21.64 2.83
N GLU A 113 4.14 22.15 3.09
CA GLU A 113 3.58 22.34 4.43
C GLU A 113 3.27 21.02 5.16
N ILE A 114 2.90 19.97 4.40
CA ILE A 114 2.65 18.63 4.96
C ILE A 114 3.98 17.86 5.16
N GLY A 115 5.13 18.44 4.78
CA GLY A 115 6.45 17.82 4.94
C GLY A 115 6.64 16.56 4.07
N LEU A 116 5.84 16.43 3.01
CA LEU A 116 5.49 15.16 2.40
C LEU A 116 5.87 15.14 0.91
N LEU A 117 6.99 14.49 0.58
CA LEU A 117 7.48 14.12 -0.75
C LEU A 117 8.03 15.24 -1.65
N ARG A 118 9.36 15.27 -1.76
CA ARG A 118 10.05 15.81 -2.94
C ARG A 118 9.98 14.76 -4.06
N TRP A 119 8.91 14.83 -4.86
CA TRP A 119 8.59 13.98 -6.02
C TRP A 119 9.85 13.76 -6.88
N GLY A 120 10.44 12.57 -6.83
CA GLY A 120 11.61 12.19 -7.65
C GLY A 120 12.90 11.84 -6.88
N SER A 121 13.02 12.14 -5.58
CA SER A 121 14.24 11.82 -4.81
C SER A 121 14.19 10.50 -4.02
N THR A 122 13.02 9.87 -3.94
CA THR A 122 12.81 8.68 -3.10
C THR A 122 12.90 7.35 -3.85
N GLY A 123 12.98 7.36 -5.18
CA GLY A 123 12.92 6.16 -6.02
C GLY A 123 11.53 5.51 -6.05
N TYR A 124 10.47 6.30 -5.92
CA TYR A 124 9.07 5.85 -6.00
C TYR A 124 8.27 6.75 -6.92
N GLY A 125 7.49 6.14 -7.82
CA GLY A 125 6.47 6.79 -8.63
C GLY A 125 5.10 6.70 -7.96
N ALA A 126 4.35 7.79 -7.95
CA ALA A 126 2.95 7.78 -7.51
C ALA A 126 2.06 7.12 -8.57
N ILE A 127 1.15 6.25 -8.13
CA ILE A 127 0.15 5.62 -8.97
C ILE A 127 -1.19 6.32 -8.71
N VAL A 128 -1.63 7.11 -9.70
CA VAL A 128 -2.94 7.79 -9.66
C VAL A 128 -3.97 7.04 -10.50
N ASP A 129 -3.52 6.29 -11.51
CA ASP A 129 -4.37 5.50 -12.38
C ASP A 129 -4.75 4.17 -11.71
N THR A 130 -6.06 3.94 -11.53
CA THR A 130 -6.59 2.74 -10.86
C THR A 130 -6.28 1.46 -11.65
N ALA A 131 -6.41 1.48 -12.98
CA ALA A 131 -6.16 0.30 -13.80
C ALA A 131 -4.69 -0.11 -13.76
N PHE A 132 -3.79 0.86 -13.73
CA PHE A 132 -2.36 0.62 -13.54
C PHE A 132 -2.07 0.03 -12.15
N LEU A 133 -2.72 0.55 -11.09
CA LEU A 133 -2.58 -0.02 -9.74
C LEU A 133 -3.07 -1.47 -9.68
N GLU A 134 -4.23 -1.76 -10.27
CA GLU A 134 -4.80 -3.10 -10.37
C GLU A 134 -3.88 -4.06 -11.12
N ALA A 135 -3.31 -3.62 -12.25
CA ALA A 135 -2.34 -4.40 -13.02
C ALA A 135 -1.09 -4.72 -12.18
N LYS A 136 -0.57 -3.77 -11.41
CA LYS A 136 0.58 -4.02 -10.51
C LYS A 136 0.23 -5.00 -9.39
N MET A 137 -0.93 -4.86 -8.75
CA MET A 137 -1.38 -5.84 -7.75
C MET A 137 -1.57 -7.25 -8.36
N ALA A 138 -2.10 -7.33 -9.58
CA ALA A 138 -2.25 -8.59 -10.30
C ALA A 138 -0.89 -9.25 -10.59
N ASN A 139 0.13 -8.48 -10.96
CA ASN A 139 1.50 -9.00 -11.14
C ASN A 139 2.04 -9.59 -9.83
N VAL A 140 1.83 -8.92 -8.69
CA VAL A 140 2.23 -9.46 -7.38
C VAL A 140 1.50 -10.76 -7.08
N ILE A 141 0.18 -10.82 -7.31
CA ILE A 141 -0.60 -12.04 -7.08
C ILE A 141 -0.11 -13.19 -7.98
N ALA A 142 0.18 -12.92 -9.25
CA ALA A 142 0.70 -13.91 -10.18
C ALA A 142 2.06 -14.47 -9.72
N LEU A 143 2.97 -13.60 -9.26
CA LEU A 143 4.26 -14.00 -8.69
C LEU A 143 4.09 -14.89 -7.45
N LEU A 144 3.12 -14.60 -6.59
CA LEU A 144 2.85 -15.43 -5.40
C LEU A 144 2.24 -16.79 -5.74
N LYS A 145 1.46 -16.88 -6.82
CA LYS A 145 0.88 -18.14 -7.30
C LYS A 145 1.92 -19.02 -8.00
N ASN A 146 2.91 -18.42 -8.66
CA ASN A 146 3.96 -19.11 -9.41
C ASN A 146 5.35 -18.54 -9.06
N PRO A 147 5.89 -18.82 -7.86
CA PRO A 147 7.14 -18.23 -7.39
C PRO A 147 8.36 -18.58 -8.27
N ASP A 148 8.34 -19.73 -8.96
CA ASP A 148 9.42 -20.18 -9.85
C ASP A 148 9.49 -19.44 -11.19
N ALA A 149 8.45 -18.69 -11.57
CA ALA A 149 8.37 -17.97 -12.84
C ALA A 149 9.21 -16.66 -12.86
N ALA A 150 9.69 -16.20 -11.70
CA ALA A 150 10.41 -14.93 -11.58
C ALA A 150 11.93 -15.05 -11.83
N GLY A 151 12.43 -16.25 -12.16
CA GLY A 151 13.86 -16.57 -12.20
C GLY A 151 14.38 -17.21 -13.49
N SER A 152 13.65 -17.16 -14.61
CA SER A 152 14.13 -17.61 -15.93
C SER A 152 14.56 -16.47 -16.84
#